data_AF-A0A381RNG5-F1
#
_entry.id   AF-A0A381RNG5-F1
#
_cell.length_a   1.000
_cell.length_b   1.000
_cell.length_c   1.000
_cell.angle_alpha   90.00
_cell.angle_beta   90.00
_cell.angle_gamma   90.00
#
_symmetry.space_group_name_H-M   'P 1'
#
loop_
_entity.id
_entity.type
_entity.pdbx_description
1 polymer ?
#
loop_
_entity_poly.entity_id
_entity_poly.type
_entity_poly.pdbx_seq_one_letter_code
_entity_poly.pdbx_strand_id
1 'polypeptide(L)'
;VAISQLEQAMATLRLSLAEMRAKEDQLDALISQFQAQLRRLPRQVVYGQTSLELSLTAMGEIEERLDDAAANRRRLLAIKDTATQELEALQLLKRVDEARSKLAGLRNGKPAGHYGDNVESEIRLLEAFIAANSRQAEQAITERFRERTGESTNGDRTLS
;
A
#
# COMPACT_ATOMS: atom_id res chain seq x y z
N VAL A 1 -7.55 -26.63 -1.30
CA VAL A 1 -7.80 -25.91 -0.04
C VAL A 1 -6.98 -24.63 0.07
N ALA A 2 -5.66 -24.64 -0.18
CA ALA A 2 -4.81 -23.44 -0.11
C ALA A 2 -5.15 -22.31 -1.11
N ILE A 3 -5.46 -22.64 -2.38
CA ILE A 3 -5.83 -21.63 -3.40
C ILE A 3 -7.09 -20.86 -3.00
N SER A 4 -8.08 -21.54 -2.42
CA SER A 4 -9.33 -20.92 -1.97
C SER A 4 -9.12 -19.96 -0.79
N GLN A 5 -8.20 -20.27 0.13
CA GLN A 5 -7.86 -19.38 1.25
C GLN A 5 -7.09 -18.13 0.78
N LEU A 6 -6.17 -18.28 -0.17
CA LEU A 6 -5.46 -17.15 -0.78
C LEU A 6 -6.43 -16.21 -1.51
N GLU A 7 -7.33 -16.77 -2.31
CA GLU A 7 -8.34 -15.98 -3.02
C GLU A 7 -9.29 -15.25 -2.08
N GLN A 8 -9.69 -15.90 -0.99
CA GLN A 8 -10.48 -15.28 0.07
C GLN A 8 -9.71 -14.13 0.74
N ALA A 9 -8.44 -14.32 1.10
CA ALA A 9 -7.61 -13.28 1.70
C ALA A 9 -7.44 -12.06 0.77
N MET A 10 -7.16 -12.29 -0.52
CA MET A 10 -7.11 -11.21 -1.51
C MET A 10 -8.45 -10.48 -1.66
N ALA A 11 -9.57 -11.21 -1.63
CA ALA A 11 -10.90 -10.61 -1.72
C ALA A 11 -11.19 -9.72 -0.50
N THR A 12 -10.85 -10.17 0.70
CA THR A 12 -10.94 -9.37 1.92
C THR A 12 -10.09 -8.11 1.82
N LEU A 13 -8.82 -8.21 1.40
CA LEU A 13 -7.96 -7.04 1.23
C LEU A 13 -8.50 -6.03 0.22
N ARG A 14 -9.05 -6.50 -0.91
CA ARG A 14 -9.68 -5.61 -1.91
C ARG A 14 -10.88 -4.87 -1.35
N LEU A 15 -11.72 -5.56 -0.58
CA LEU A 15 -12.86 -4.94 0.09
C LEU A 15 -12.37 -3.89 1.10
N SER A 16 -11.43 -4.23 1.96
CA SER A 16 -10.86 -3.30 2.94
C SER A 16 -10.18 -2.10 2.29
N LEU A 17 -9.48 -2.27 1.16
CA LEU A 17 -8.89 -1.17 0.40
C LEU A 17 -9.95 -0.22 -0.18
N ALA A 18 -11.09 -0.75 -0.62
CA ALA A 18 -12.22 0.07 -1.07
C ALA A 18 -12.81 0.88 0.08
N GLU A 19 -12.98 0.27 1.26
CA GLU A 19 -13.42 0.97 2.48
C GLU A 19 -12.42 2.06 2.90
N MET A 20 -11.12 1.76 2.88
CA MET A 20 -10.05 2.72 3.17
C MET A 20 -10.09 3.89 2.19
N ARG A 21 -10.35 3.63 0.90
CA ARG A 21 -10.48 4.69 -0.10
C ARG A 21 -11.67 5.60 0.18
N ALA A 22 -12.84 5.04 0.49
CA ALA A 22 -14.01 5.83 0.86
C ALA A 22 -13.74 6.68 2.12
N LYS A 23 -13.00 6.13 3.09
CA LYS A 23 -12.61 6.85 4.31
C LYS A 23 -11.61 7.97 4.03
N GLU A 24 -10.67 7.75 3.11
CA GLU A 24 -9.70 8.76 2.65
C GLU A 24 -10.44 9.96 2.04
N ASP A 25 -11.35 9.70 1.10
CA ASP A 25 -12.16 10.74 0.45
C ASP A 25 -13.01 11.52 1.47
N GLN A 26 -13.58 10.82 2.47
CA GLN A 26 -14.31 11.46 3.57
C GLN A 26 -13.42 12.41 4.40
N LEU A 27 -12.21 11.97 4.76
CA LEU A 27 -11.27 12.78 5.56
C LEU A 27 -10.78 13.98 4.76
N ASP A 28 -10.51 13.82 3.47
CA ASP A 28 -10.11 14.92 2.57
C ASP A 28 -11.19 16.00 2.45
N ALA A 29 -12.46 15.58 2.38
CA ALA A 29 -13.59 16.51 2.39
C ALA A 29 -13.68 17.28 3.72
N LEU A 30 -13.54 16.60 4.86
CA LEU A 30 -13.57 17.23 6.20
C LEU A 30 -12.44 18.24 6.39
N ILE A 31 -11.21 17.87 6.03
CA ILE A 31 -10.03 18.74 6.10
C ILE A 31 -10.27 20.00 5.26
N SER A 32 -10.72 19.83 4.01
CA SER A 32 -11.00 20.96 3.11
C SER A 32 -12.11 21.87 3.67
N GLN A 33 -13.14 21.29 4.28
CA GLN A 33 -14.22 22.03 4.91
C GLN A 33 -13.73 22.87 6.10
N PHE A 34 -12.97 22.28 7.02
CA PHE A 34 -12.44 22.99 8.19
C PHE A 34 -11.49 24.11 7.79
N GLN A 35 -10.60 23.88 6.82
CA GLN A 35 -9.74 24.92 6.27
C GLN A 35 -10.53 26.08 5.65
N ALA A 36 -11.63 25.78 4.95
CA ALA A 36 -12.50 26.80 4.38
C ALA A 36 -13.25 27.59 5.47
N GLN A 37 -13.66 26.94 6.56
CA GLN A 37 -14.29 27.61 7.71
C GLN A 37 -13.31 28.56 8.40
N LEU A 38 -12.08 28.10 8.70
CA LEU A 38 -11.03 28.94 9.31
C LEU A 38 -10.72 30.17 8.45
N ARG A 39 -10.68 30.02 7.12
CA ARG A 39 -10.42 31.15 6.21
C ARG A 39 -11.53 32.21 6.23
N ARG A 40 -12.76 31.86 6.62
CA ARG A 40 -13.92 32.76 6.60
C ARG A 40 -14.09 33.55 7.91
N LEU A 41 -13.76 32.94 9.05
CA LEU A 41 -13.99 33.52 10.38
C LEU A 41 -13.38 34.92 10.58
N PRO A 42 -12.12 35.20 10.18
CA PRO A 42 -11.55 36.54 10.34
C PRO A 42 -12.36 37.63 9.62
N ARG A 43 -12.89 37.33 8.43
CA ARG A 43 -13.73 38.29 7.69
C ARG A 43 -15.03 38.58 8.42
N GLN A 44 -15.63 37.58 9.07
CA GLN A 44 -16.87 37.75 9.83
C GLN A 44 -16.66 38.68 11.03
N VAL A 45 -15.52 38.58 11.71
CA VAL A 45 -15.16 39.49 12.80
C VAL A 45 -14.93 40.92 12.28
N VAL A 46 -14.15 41.08 11.20
CA VAL A 46 -13.84 42.40 10.61
C VAL A 46 -15.11 43.14 10.17
N TYR A 47 -16.09 42.43 9.63
CA TYR A 47 -17.37 43.02 9.20
C TYR A 47 -18.44 43.03 10.29
N GLY A 48 -18.09 42.74 11.54
CA GLY A 48 -19.00 42.81 12.69
C GLY A 48 -20.14 41.78 12.68
N GLN A 49 -20.01 40.69 11.91
CA GLN A 49 -20.99 39.61 11.82
C GLN A 49 -20.92 38.64 13.01
N THR A 50 -19.79 38.61 13.72
CA THR A 50 -19.57 37.77 14.91
C THR A 50 -18.59 38.48 15.84
N SER A 51 -18.72 38.29 17.15
CA SER A 51 -17.77 38.86 18.11
C SER A 51 -16.40 38.19 18.02
N LEU A 52 -15.35 38.93 18.41
CA LEU A 52 -13.99 38.40 18.44
C LEU A 52 -13.88 37.13 19.31
N GLU A 53 -14.42 37.17 20.53
CA GLU A 53 -14.37 36.04 21.49
C GLU A 53 -15.04 34.78 20.94
N LEU A 54 -16.22 34.91 20.32
CA LEU A 54 -16.92 33.79 19.71
C LEU A 54 -16.14 33.23 18.52
N SER A 55 -15.53 34.10 17.71
CA SER A 55 -14.71 33.67 16.58
C SER A 55 -13.43 32.97 17.04
N LEU A 56 -12.75 33.45 18.08
CA LEU A 56 -11.52 32.82 18.58
C LEU A 56 -11.82 31.43 19.16
N THR A 57 -12.90 31.31 19.94
CA THR A 57 -13.38 30.02 20.45
C THR A 57 -13.67 29.06 19.30
N ALA A 58 -14.45 29.51 18.29
CA ALA A 58 -14.77 28.68 17.14
C ALA A 58 -13.54 28.30 16.31
N MET A 59 -12.56 29.19 16.17
CA MET A 59 -11.30 28.89 15.48
C MET A 59 -10.54 27.77 16.18
N GLY A 60 -10.38 27.85 17.52
CA GLY A 60 -9.70 26.82 18.29
C GLY A 60 -10.36 25.44 18.17
N GLU A 61 -11.69 25.37 18.24
CA GLU A 61 -12.44 24.12 18.05
C GLU A 61 -12.27 23.54 16.63
N ILE A 62 -12.25 24.39 15.60
CA ILE A 62 -12.06 23.93 14.21
C ILE A 62 -10.61 23.47 13.99
N GLU A 63 -9.63 24.15 14.58
CA GLU A 63 -8.22 23.76 14.52
C GLU A 63 -7.98 22.39 15.16
N GLU A 64 -8.54 22.14 16.36
CA GLU A 64 -8.45 20.84 17.02
C GLU A 64 -9.04 19.72 16.14
N ARG A 65 -10.23 19.95 15.58
CA ARG A 65 -10.89 18.97 14.69
C ARG A 65 -10.14 18.77 13.37
N LEU A 66 -9.50 19.81 12.86
CA LEU A 66 -8.66 19.73 11.66
C LEU A 66 -7.42 18.88 11.92
N ASP A 67 -6.74 19.09 13.04
CA ASP A 67 -5.56 18.33 13.44
C ASP A 67 -5.90 16.85 13.65
N ASP A 68 -7.02 16.56 14.29
CA ASP A 68 -7.54 15.20 14.45
C ASP A 68 -7.84 14.52 13.10
N ALA A 69 -8.51 15.23 12.18
CA ALA A 69 -8.80 14.72 10.85
C ALA A 69 -7.52 14.45 10.06
N ALA A 70 -6.53 15.34 10.14
CA ALA A 70 -5.23 15.19 9.49
C ALA A 70 -4.41 14.05 10.09
N ALA A 71 -4.43 13.87 11.42
CA ALA A 71 -3.78 12.75 12.08
C ALA A 71 -4.40 11.41 11.67
N ASN A 72 -5.73 11.33 11.64
CA ASN A 72 -6.45 10.13 11.20
C ASN A 72 -6.19 9.81 9.74
N ARG A 73 -6.09 10.82 8.87
CA ARG A 73 -5.72 10.64 7.46
C ARG A 73 -4.32 10.03 7.32
N ARG A 74 -3.33 10.55 8.05
CA ARG A 74 -1.97 10.00 8.04
C ARG A 74 -1.93 8.54 8.49
N ARG A 75 -2.64 8.20 9.57
CA ARG A 75 -2.75 6.82 10.06
C ARG A 75 -3.43 5.90 9.03
N LEU A 76 -4.51 6.37 8.41
CA LEU A 76 -5.23 5.63 7.37
C LEU A 76 -4.32 5.32 6.17
N LEU A 77 -3.52 6.28 5.71
CA LEU A 77 -2.58 6.06 4.62
C LEU A 77 -1.54 4.99 4.95
N ALA A 78 -0.96 5.01 6.15
CA ALA A 78 -0.02 3.97 6.58
C ALA A 78 -0.65 2.56 6.57
N ILE A 79 -1.91 2.45 7.00
CA ILE A 79 -2.67 1.18 6.95
C ILE A 79 -2.93 0.76 5.50
N LYS A 80 -3.37 1.71 4.66
CA LYS A 80 -3.66 1.48 3.24
C LYS A 80 -2.42 1.03 2.47
N ASP A 81 -1.27 1.62 2.74
CA ASP A 81 0.01 1.24 2.13
C ASP A 81 0.37 -0.20 2.50
N THR A 82 0.21 -0.55 3.79
CA THR A 82 0.43 -1.92 4.27
C THR A 82 -0.51 -2.93 3.59
N ALA A 83 -1.81 -2.61 3.51
CA ALA A 83 -2.80 -3.48 2.85
C ALA A 83 -2.55 -3.63 1.34
N THR A 84 -2.04 -2.57 0.69
CA THR A 84 -1.69 -2.59 -0.73
C THR A 84 -0.49 -3.50 -0.98
N GLN A 85 0.57 -3.37 -0.18
CA GLN A 85 1.76 -4.24 -0.26
C GLN A 85 1.41 -5.71 -0.04
N GLU A 86 0.54 -6.01 0.94
CA GLU A 86 0.10 -7.38 1.20
C GLU A 86 -0.69 -7.96 0.01
N LEU A 87 -1.60 -7.16 -0.57
CA LEU A 87 -2.37 -7.60 -1.73
C LEU A 87 -1.45 -7.89 -2.93
N GLU A 88 -0.47 -7.02 -3.19
CA GLU A 88 0.53 -7.21 -4.24
C GLU A 88 1.35 -8.50 -4.02
N ALA A 89 1.76 -8.76 -2.77
CA ALA A 89 2.49 -9.97 -2.41
C ALA A 89 1.66 -11.24 -2.67
N LEU A 90 0.38 -11.26 -2.26
CA LEU A 90 -0.50 -12.40 -2.50
C LEU A 90 -0.78 -12.61 -3.99
N GLN A 91 -0.95 -11.54 -4.76
CA GLN A 91 -1.11 -11.61 -6.22
C GLN A 91 0.14 -12.17 -6.89
N LEU A 92 1.33 -11.80 -6.42
CA LEU A 92 2.59 -12.32 -6.91
C LEU A 92 2.71 -13.82 -6.63
N LEU A 93 2.37 -14.25 -5.42
CA LEU A 93 2.38 -15.66 -5.03
C LEU A 93 1.47 -16.48 -5.96
N LYS A 94 0.24 -16.01 -6.20
CA LYS A 94 -0.69 -16.64 -7.14
C LYS A 94 -0.09 -16.78 -8.55
N ARG A 95 0.53 -15.72 -9.09
CA ARG A 95 1.16 -15.75 -10.42
C ARG A 95 2.33 -16.72 -10.51
N VAL A 96 3.12 -16.85 -9.44
CA VAL A 96 4.24 -17.82 -9.37
C VAL A 96 3.71 -19.25 -9.35
N ASP A 97 2.65 -19.52 -8.56
CA ASP A 97 2.03 -20.85 -8.50
C ASP A 97 1.40 -21.23 -9.86
N GLU A 98 0.74 -20.29 -10.53
CA GLU A 98 0.22 -20.47 -11.89
C GLU A 98 1.35 -20.75 -12.90
N ALA A 99 2.45 -19.99 -12.83
CA ALA A 99 3.61 -20.20 -13.69
C ALA A 99 4.26 -21.57 -13.48
N ARG A 100 4.37 -22.03 -12.22
CA ARG A 100 4.87 -23.36 -11.87
C ARG A 100 3.97 -24.47 -12.39
N SER A 101 2.66 -24.32 -12.21
CA SER A 101 1.66 -25.27 -12.73
C SER A 101 1.73 -25.38 -14.25
N LYS A 102 1.82 -24.24 -14.94
CA LYS A 102 1.96 -24.19 -16.40
C LYS A 102 3.28 -24.81 -16.88
N LEU A 103 4.40 -24.52 -16.20
CA LEU A 103 5.70 -25.11 -16.51
C LEU A 103 5.68 -26.64 -16.35
N ALA A 104 5.06 -27.15 -15.29
CA ALA A 104 4.90 -28.59 -15.09
C ALA A 104 4.03 -29.22 -16.21
N GLY A 105 2.95 -28.55 -16.61
CA GLY A 105 2.11 -28.97 -17.72
C GLY A 105 2.87 -29.03 -19.06
N LEU A 106 3.63 -27.99 -19.39
CA LEU A 106 4.43 -27.92 -20.62
C LEU A 106 5.58 -28.95 -20.64
N ARG A 107 6.22 -29.22 -19.49
CA ARG A 107 7.26 -30.26 -19.38
C ARG A 107 6.72 -31.68 -19.53
N ASN A 108 5.48 -31.91 -19.08
CA ASN A 108 4.83 -33.22 -19.16
C ASN A 108 4.18 -33.49 -20.53
N GLY A 109 3.80 -32.44 -21.27
CA GLY A 109 3.30 -32.55 -22.64
C GLY A 109 4.45 -32.69 -23.63
N LYS A 110 4.61 -33.85 -24.29
CA LYS A 110 5.61 -34.03 -25.36
C LYS A 110 5.33 -33.05 -26.52
N PRO A 111 6.22 -32.08 -26.82
CA PRO A 111 6.04 -31.22 -27.97
C PRO A 111 6.50 -31.98 -29.22
N ALA A 112 5.64 -32.07 -30.24
CA ALA A 112 6.00 -32.62 -31.55
C ALA A 112 5.84 -31.56 -32.64
N GLY A 113 6.87 -31.37 -33.47
CA GLY A 113 6.85 -30.48 -34.64
C GLY A 113 7.08 -28.99 -34.34
N HIS A 114 6.62 -28.11 -35.23
CA HIS A 114 6.83 -26.64 -35.22
C HIS A 114 6.27 -25.94 -33.95
N TYR A 115 5.40 -26.63 -33.21
CA TYR A 115 4.91 -26.18 -31.89
C TYR A 115 5.94 -26.39 -30.76
N GLY A 116 6.98 -27.19 -30.98
CA GLY A 116 8.03 -27.47 -29.99
C GLY A 116 8.91 -26.27 -29.65
N ASP A 117 9.33 -25.48 -30.65
CA ASP A 117 10.11 -24.25 -30.43
C ASP A 117 9.32 -23.19 -29.64
N ASN A 118 8.01 -23.09 -29.91
CA ASN A 118 7.11 -22.20 -29.16
C ASN A 118 6.92 -22.69 -27.72
N VAL A 119 6.83 -24.00 -27.49
CA VAL A 119 6.75 -24.56 -26.14
C VAL A 119 8.08 -24.36 -25.39
N GLU A 120 9.23 -24.52 -26.04
CA GLU A 120 10.54 -24.35 -25.42
C GLU A 120 10.83 -22.89 -25.05
N SER A 121 10.46 -21.95 -25.92
CA SER A 121 10.55 -20.51 -25.59
C SER A 121 9.63 -20.12 -24.44
N GLU A 122 8.42 -20.67 -24.37
CA GLU A 122 7.49 -20.43 -23.27
C GLU A 122 7.97 -21.02 -21.94
N ILE A 123 8.58 -22.21 -21.97
CA ILE A 123 9.25 -22.82 -20.81
C ILE A 123 10.35 -21.89 -20.28
N ARG A 124 11.24 -21.37 -21.15
CA ARG A 124 12.32 -20.46 -20.75
C ARG A 124 11.78 -19.17 -20.13
N LEU A 125 10.69 -18.61 -20.67
CA LEU A 125 10.06 -17.41 -20.13
C LEU A 125 9.49 -17.65 -18.73
N LEU A 126 8.81 -18.78 -18.51
CA LEU A 126 8.26 -19.14 -17.21
C LEU A 126 9.35 -19.41 -16.17
N GLU A 127 10.42 -20.09 -16.56
CA GLU A 127 11.59 -20.33 -15.71
C GLU A 127 12.28 -19.01 -15.32
N ALA A 128 12.48 -18.11 -16.28
CA ALA A 128 13.05 -16.79 -16.01
C ALA A 128 12.18 -15.97 -15.05
N PHE A 129 10.85 -16.01 -15.23
CA PHE A 129 9.89 -15.36 -14.34
C PHE A 129 9.97 -15.92 -12.91
N ILE A 130 9.93 -17.25 -12.74
CA ILE A 130 10.01 -17.88 -11.42
C ILE A 130 11.36 -17.57 -10.74
N ALA A 131 12.47 -17.65 -11.48
CA ALA A 131 13.80 -17.37 -10.96
C ALA A 131 14.00 -15.91 -10.57
N ALA A 132 13.43 -14.96 -11.32
CA ALA A 132 13.45 -13.55 -10.96
C ALA A 132 12.69 -13.29 -9.65
N ASN A 133 11.49 -13.86 -9.50
CA ASN A 133 10.68 -13.72 -8.29
C ASN A 133 11.31 -14.40 -7.07
N SER A 134 11.95 -15.56 -7.22
CA SER A 134 12.68 -16.23 -6.14
C SER A 134 13.84 -15.37 -5.62
N ARG A 135 14.64 -14.80 -6.53
CA ARG A 135 15.74 -13.89 -6.16
C ARG A 135 15.24 -12.64 -5.45
N GLN A 136 14.14 -12.06 -5.93
CA GLN A 136 13.53 -10.89 -5.28
C GLN A 136 13.04 -11.22 -3.86
N ALA A 137 12.44 -12.41 -3.64
CA ALA A 137 12.04 -12.86 -2.32
C ALA A 137 13.24 -13.05 -1.38
N GLU A 138 14.33 -13.65 -1.86
CA GLU A 138 15.57 -13.80 -1.10
C GLU A 138 16.18 -12.45 -0.70
N GLN A 139 16.20 -11.49 -1.62
CA GLN A 139 16.67 -10.12 -1.34
C GLN A 139 15.80 -9.42 -0.30
N ALA A 140 14.47 -9.52 -0.42
CA ALA A 140 13.55 -8.92 0.54
C ALA A 140 13.68 -9.53 1.95
N ILE A 141 13.92 -10.83 2.06
CA ILE A 141 14.19 -11.51 3.34
C ILE A 141 15.53 -11.04 3.92
N THR A 142 16.56 -10.92 3.08
CA THR A 142 17.89 -10.46 3.49
C THR A 142 17.85 -9.02 3.99
N GLU A 143 17.12 -8.13 3.31
CA GLU A 143 16.99 -6.73 3.70
C GLU A 143 16.26 -6.58 5.04
N ARG A 144 15.13 -7.28 5.20
CA ARG A 144 14.40 -7.32 6.48
C ARG A 144 15.21 -7.94 7.62
N PHE A 145 16.11 -8.88 7.30
CA PHE A 145 17.03 -9.44 8.29
C PHE A 145 18.07 -8.40 8.72
N ARG A 146 18.67 -7.65 7.79
CA ARG A 146 19.62 -6.55 8.11
C ARG A 146 18.99 -5.43 8.92
N GLU A 147 17.77 -5.02 8.55
CA GLU A 147 16.99 -4.02 9.30
C GLU A 147 16.73 -4.48 10.74
N ARG A 148 16.50 -5.79 10.96
CA ARG A 148 16.26 -6.38 12.27
C ARG A 148 17.53 -6.61 13.10
N THR A 149 18.65 -6.94 12.46
CA THR A 149 19.93 -7.18 13.16
C THR A 149 20.72 -5.91 13.42
N GLY A 150 20.23 -4.75 12.98
CA GLY A 150 20.86 -3.46 13.28
C GLY A 150 22.22 -3.27 12.61
N GLU A 151 22.50 -3.98 11.51
CA GLU A 151 23.63 -3.67 10.62
C GLU A 151 23.34 -2.42 9.77
N SER A 152 22.86 -1.37 10.41
CA SER A 152 23.18 -0.02 9.96
C SER A 152 24.62 0.20 10.40
N THR A 153 25.51 0.41 9.45
CA THR A 153 26.87 0.92 9.65
C THR A 153 26.86 2.15 10.56
N ASN A 154 26.90 1.92 11.87
CA ASN A 154 27.25 2.91 12.87
C ASN A 154 28.78 2.83 13.00
N GLY A 155 29.46 3.42 12.02
CA GLY A 155 30.90 3.32 11.83
C GLY A 155 31.48 4.55 11.15
N ASP A 156 31.23 5.74 11.72
CA ASP A 156 32.04 6.98 11.67
C ASP A 156 31.12 8.08 12.24
N ARG A 157 31.37 8.86 13.30
CA ARG A 157 32.55 9.17 14.12
C ARG A 157 32.06 9.69 15.47
N THR A 158 32.63 9.17 16.55
CA THR A 158 32.97 10.00 17.70
C THR A 158 34.20 10.85 17.38
N LEU A 159 34.32 12.00 18.06
CA LEU A 159 35.49 12.89 18.22
C LEU A 159 35.58 14.13 17.30
N SER A 160 34.94 15.23 17.69
CA SER A 160 35.58 16.48 18.18
C SER A 160 34.53 17.50 18.61
#